data_AF-A0A1G2K548-F1
#
_entry.id   AF-A0A1G2K548-F1
#
_cell.length_a   1.000
_cell.length_b   1.000
_cell.length_c   1.000
_cell.angle_alpha   90.00
_cell.angle_beta   90.00
_cell.angle_gamma   90.00
#
_symmetry.space_group_name_H-M   'P 1'
#
loop_
_entity.id
_entity.type
_entity.pdbx_description
1 polymer ?
#
loop_
_entity_poly.entity_id
_entity_poly.type
_entity_poly.pdbx_seq_one_letter_code
_entity_poly.pdbx_strand_id
1 'polypeptide(L)' 'MTTLLEKAIKKLEGLPKKRQNSYAFIIFDELDSEARWDKLFARTSDKQIKKMEQMMRDDLKKDITPLGQFLRV' A
#
# COMPACT_ATOMS: atom_id res chain seq x y z
N MET A 1 -10.20 -20.27 10.68
CA MET A 1 -9.13 -19.30 10.36
C MET A 1 -8.16 -20.00 9.42
N THR A 2 -7.45 -19.32 8.53
CA THR A 2 -6.46 -20.03 7.67
C THR A 2 -5.26 -20.42 8.51
N THR A 3 -4.59 -21.53 8.18
CA THR A 3 -3.40 -22.01 8.90
C THR A 3 -2.32 -20.93 9.02
N LEU A 4 -2.19 -20.06 8.01
CA LEU A 4 -1.24 -18.95 8.01
C LEU A 4 -1.64 -17.86 9.02
N LEU A 5 -2.92 -17.47 9.06
CA LEU A 5 -3.40 -16.44 9.99
C LEU A 5 -3.34 -16.93 11.44
N GLU A 6 -3.62 -18.21 11.70
CA GLU A 6 -3.46 -18.81 13.02
C GLU A 6 -2.00 -18.74 13.51
N LYS A 7 -1.03 -19.05 12.64
CA LYS A 7 0.40 -18.93 12.96
C LYS A 7 0.80 -17.50 13.26
N ALA A 8 0.28 -16.53 12.49
CA ALA A 8 0.53 -15.11 12.73
C ALA A 8 0.00 -14.67 14.10
N ILE A 9 -1.25 -15.02 14.44
CA ILE A 9 -1.86 -14.67 15.74
C ILE A 9 -1.08 -15.30 16.89
N LYS A 10 -0.74 -16.59 16.82
CA LYS A 10 0.07 -17.25 17.87
C LYS A 10 1.40 -16.53 18.11
N LYS A 11 2.04 -16.03 17.05
CA LYS A 11 3.28 -15.24 17.17
C LYS A 11 3.05 -13.90 17.85
N LEU A 12 1.92 -13.24 17.57
CA LEU A 12 1.54 -11.97 18.20
C LEU A 12 1.19 -12.15 19.69
N GLU A 13 0.48 -13.22 20.04
CA GLU A 13 0.09 -13.52 21.44
C GLU A 13 1.30 -13.66 22.37
N GLY A 14 2.42 -14.17 21.86
CA GLY A 14 3.67 -14.29 22.63
C GLY A 14 4.41 -12.98 22.88
N LEU A 15 3.98 -11.86 22.28
CA LEU A 15 4.64 -10.55 22.44
C LEU A 15 4.16 -9.80 23.70
N PRO A 16 4.93 -8.84 24.22
CA PRO A 16 4.43 -7.92 25.26
C PRO A 16 3.20 -7.14 24.79
N LYS A 17 2.25 -6.86 25.69
CA LYS A 17 0.98 -6.16 25.39
C LYS A 17 1.16 -4.87 24.60
N LYS A 18 2.18 -4.06 24.92
CA LYS A 18 2.50 -2.84 24.16
C LYS A 18 2.78 -3.13 22.69
N ARG A 19 3.56 -4.18 22.39
CA ARG A 19 3.86 -4.60 21.01
C ARG A 19 2.64 -5.21 20.34
N GLN A 20 1.84 -6.01 21.05
CA GLN A 20 0.56 -6.52 20.53
C GLN A 20 -0.32 -5.37 20.02
N ASN A 21 -0.48 -4.32 20.84
CA ASN A 21 -1.28 -3.15 20.47
C ASN A 21 -0.70 -2.38 19.27
N SER A 22 0.63 -2.21 19.21
CA SER A 22 1.26 -1.57 18.04
C SER A 22 1.02 -2.35 16.75
N TYR A 23 1.12 -3.68 16.78
CA TYR A 23 0.81 -4.51 15.62
C TYR A 23 -0.68 -4.50 15.29
N ALA A 24 -1.57 -4.52 16.28
CA ALA A 24 -3.00 -4.42 16.05
C ALA A 24 -3.37 -3.12 15.33
N PHE A 25 -2.78 -1.99 15.74
CA PHE A 25 -2.98 -0.70 15.07
C PHE A 25 -2.57 -0.75 13.59
N ILE A 26 -1.38 -1.29 13.29
CA ILE A 26 -0.89 -1.44 11.91
C ILE A 26 -1.82 -2.34 11.10
N ILE A 27 -2.22 -3.49 11.65
CA ILE A 27 -3.11 -4.43 10.95
C ILE A 27 -4.44 -3.77 10.61
N PHE A 28 -5.03 -2.99 11.52
CA PHE A 28 -6.27 -2.28 11.22
C PHE A 28 -6.10 -1.23 10.12
N ASP A 29 -5.03 -0.43 10.19
CA ASP A 29 -4.77 0.59 9.17
C ASP A 29 -4.56 -0.02 7.77
N GLU A 30 -3.83 -1.13 7.68
CA GLU A 30 -3.63 -1.87 6.42
C GLU A 30 -4.94 -2.45 5.89
N LEU A 31 -5.75 -3.09 6.75
CA LEU A 31 -7.05 -3.64 6.33
C LEU A 31 -8.00 -2.55 5.81
N ASP A 32 -8.04 -1.40 6.48
CA ASP A 32 -8.83 -0.25 6.03
C ASP A 32 -8.27 0.35 4.73
N SER A 33 -6.94 0.37 4.57
CA SER A 33 -6.27 0.80 3.34
C SER A 33 -6.64 -0.09 2.16
N GLU A 34 -6.52 -1.41 2.31
CA GLU A 34 -6.88 -2.38 1.28
C GLU A 34 -8.35 -2.27 0.89
N ALA A 35 -9.26 -2.16 1.88
CA ALA A 35 -10.69 -1.98 1.60
C ALA A 35 -10.98 -0.67 0.82
N ARG A 36 -10.24 0.41 1.11
CA ARG A 36 -10.34 1.66 0.34
C ARG A 36 -9.84 1.46 -1.09
N TRP A 37 -8.70 0.80 -1.28
CA TRP A 37 -8.13 0.53 -2.59
C TRP A 37 -9.04 -0.33 -3.45
N ASP A 38 -9.54 -1.44 -2.92
CA ASP A 38 -10.48 -2.31 -3.61
C ASP A 38 -11.70 -1.54 -4.13
N LYS A 39 -12.27 -0.67 -3.29
CA LYS A 39 -13.41 0.17 -3.66
C LYS A 39 -13.07 1.18 -4.75
N LEU A 40 -11.88 1.78 -4.71
CA LEU A 40 -11.43 2.73 -5.73
C LEU A 40 -11.18 2.03 -7.07
N PHE A 41 -10.48 0.89 -7.05
CA PHE A 41 -10.19 0.13 -8.26
C PHE A 41 -11.45 -0.45 -8.90
N ALA A 42 -12.38 -1.00 -8.11
CA ALA A 42 -13.66 -1.52 -8.62
C ALA A 42 -14.51 -0.44 -9.33
N ARG A 43 -14.29 0.85 -9.02
CA ARG A 43 -14.98 1.99 -9.63
C ARG A 43 -14.20 2.62 -10.78
N THR A 44 -13.00 2.16 -11.05
CA THR A 44 -12.14 2.74 -12.09
C THR A 44 -12.44 2.08 -13.42
N SER A 45 -12.92 2.87 -14.38
CA SER A 45 -13.18 2.40 -15.74
C SER A 45 -11.90 2.22 -16.55
N ASP A 46 -11.92 1.35 -17.57
CA ASP A 46 -10.81 1.17 -18.51
C ASP A 46 -10.34 2.47 -19.16
N LYS A 47 -11.27 3.41 -19.41
CA LYS A 47 -10.94 4.74 -19.94
C LYS A 47 -10.10 5.54 -18.95
N GLN A 48 -10.41 5.46 -17.66
CA GLN A 48 -9.63 6.13 -16.62
C GLN A 48 -8.26 5.48 -16.47
N ILE A 49 -8.17 4.14 -16.52
CA ILE A 49 -6.89 3.41 -16.49
C ILE A 49 -6.01 3.86 -17.67
N LYS A 50 -6.53 3.82 -18.91
CA LYS A 50 -5.80 4.27 -20.11
C LYS A 50 -5.36 5.73 -20.01
N LYS A 51 -6.17 6.60 -19.41
CA LYS A 51 -5.79 8.00 -19.18
C LYS A 51 -4.62 8.11 -18.21
N MET A 52 -4.65 7.37 -17.09
CA MET A 52 -3.55 7.36 -16.12
C MET A 52 -2.25 6.79 -16.73
N GLU A 53 -2.35 5.72 -17.52
CA GLU A 53 -1.21 5.17 -18.27
C GLU A 53 -0.61 6.19 -19.24
N GLN A 54 -1.46 6.91 -19.98
CA GLN A 54 -1.00 7.94 -20.92
C GLN A 54 -0.30 9.09 -20.19
N MET A 55 -0.86 9.55 -19.05
CA MET A 55 -0.22 10.56 -18.20
C MET A 55 1.18 10.13 -17.75
N MET A 56 1.33 8.89 -17.29
CA MET A 56 2.62 8.34 -16.88
C MET A 56 3.61 8.28 -18.05
N ARG A 57 3.16 7.83 -19.24
CA ARG A 57 4.01 7.82 -20.44
C ARG A 57 4.45 9.22 -20.87
N ASP A 58 3.58 10.20 -20.73
CA ASP A 58 3.89 11.59 -21.07
C ASP A 58 4.81 12.23 -20.04
N ASP A 59 4.68 11.89 -18.76
CA ASP A 59 5.62 12.32 -17.71
C ASP A 59 7.02 11.75 -17.92
N LEU A 60 7.14 10.48 -18.36
CA LEU A 60 8.43 9.88 -18.69
C LEU A 60 9.15 10.53 -19.88
N LYS A 61 8.40 11.21 -20.76
CA LYS A 61 8.99 11.95 -21.91
C LYS A 61 9.50 13.33 -21.54
N LYS A 62 9.12 13.86 -20.37
CA LYS A 62 9.62 15.14 -19.88
C LYS A 62 11.04 14.95 -19.39
N ASP A 63 11.84 16.03 -19.42
CA ASP A 63 13.12 16.05 -18.74
C ASP A 63 12.89 15.79 -17.25
N ILE A 64 13.23 14.58 -16.81
CA ILE A 64 13.17 14.20 -15.41
C ILE A 64 14.46 14.64 -14.73
N THR A 65 14.34 15.39 -13.64
CA THR A 65 15.49 15.64 -12.76
C THR A 65 15.81 14.33 -12.04
N PRO A 66 17.00 13.72 -12.24
CA PRO A 66 17.37 12.51 -11.52
C PRO A 66 17.26 12.72 -10.01
N LEU A 67 16.81 11.70 -9.29
CA LEU A 67 16.55 11.81 -7.85
C LEU A 67 17.80 12.28 -7.07
N GLY A 68 19.01 11.86 -7.46
CA GLY A 68 20.26 12.36 -6.87
C GLY A 68 20.47 13.86 -7.07
N GLN A 69 20.17 14.37 -8.26
CA GLN A 69 20.24 15.81 -8.56
C GLN A 69 19.19 16.60 -7.76
N PHE A 70 17.99 16.06 -7.56
CA PHE A 70 16.95 16.68 -6.72
C PHE A 70 17.35 16.68 -5.23
N LEU A 71 17.89 15.57 -4.73
CA LEU A 71 18.27 15.41 -3.33
C LEU A 71 19.58 16.15 -2.97
N ARG A 72 20.28 16.74 -3.94
CA ARG A 72 21.59 17.41 -3.77
C ARG A 72 22.63 16.51 -3.08
N VAL A 73 22.62 15.22 -3.40
CA VAL A 73 23.58 14.20 -2.94
C VAL A 73 24.32 13.60 -4.12
#